data_AF-A0A538PMF9-F1
#
_entry.id   AF-A0A538PMF9-F1
#
_cell.length_a   1.000
_cell.length_b   1.000
_cell.length_c   1.000
_cell.angle_alpha   90.00
_cell.angle_beta   90.00
_cell.angle_gamma   90.00
#
_symmetry.space_group_name_H-M   'P 1'
#
loop_
_entity.id
_entity.type
_entity.pdbx_description
1 polymer ?
#
loop_
_entity_poly.entity_id
_entity_poly.type
_entity_poly.pdbx_seq_one_letter_code
_entity_poly.pdbx_strand_id
1 'polypeptide(L)'
;MAAAVALAYYGYSYTSEVSSNDRELAVLQELADDKVLDIESRIESADSALLSRVQIDPMSNLGELIRTTGVAATSVFVLDDHLALVPDGLVSARAREPGIEFRDKFLARIVPALPLAKQPVGKRGHVYGTWDGRPYLFSFMKRVSGERTFYVVIEDDLVHLVNNVFPQFFSVSSSSKRLYQVRDEQGHLRYGAPFGDTAGEPVQETRFVSTVDGWVLRVTQKDMIDPGLDRRKLVDSLLIGVAITVILAAMTFLVVTIRRERRLNELKSEFISNVSHELKTPLSIISMFGEMLAEGRTKSPEQAHEYAEIIWRESVRLGRLIDNVLDFAKIERGMGVYEFADADVGEVIDRAIELSARRVAAADMTLEADIASDLPVMRLDANAFTLAVLNLI
;
A
#
# COMPACT_ATOMS: atom_id res chain seq x y z
N MET A 1 8.77 0.84 21.44
CA MET A 1 7.83 1.69 20.68
C MET A 1 7.53 1.14 19.28
N ALA A 2 8.52 0.84 18.42
CA ALA A 2 8.28 0.34 17.06
C ALA A 2 7.38 -0.91 16.97
N ALA A 3 7.57 -1.89 17.85
CA ALA A 3 6.73 -3.10 17.88
C ALA A 3 5.26 -2.84 18.28
N ALA A 4 5.00 -1.86 19.15
CA ALA A 4 3.65 -1.49 19.55
C ALA A 4 2.91 -0.73 18.43
N VAL A 5 3.64 0.10 17.66
CA VAL A 5 3.11 0.77 16.46
C VAL A 5 2.78 -0.25 15.37
N ALA A 6 3.62 -1.26 15.18
CA ALA A 6 3.37 -2.34 14.22
C ALA A 6 2.12 -3.16 14.57
N LEU A 7 1.94 -3.54 15.85
CA LEU A 7 0.75 -4.27 16.30
C LEU A 7 -0.53 -3.41 16.24
N ALA A 8 -0.45 -2.11 16.57
CA ALA A 8 -1.57 -1.18 16.44
C ALA A 8 -1.95 -0.96 14.96
N TYR A 9 -0.97 -0.87 14.06
CA TYR A 9 -1.22 -0.78 12.62
C TYR A 9 -1.83 -2.06 12.06
N TYR A 10 -1.39 -3.23 12.54
CA TYR A 10 -1.95 -4.53 12.13
C TYR A 10 -3.38 -4.73 12.63
N GLY A 11 -3.68 -4.35 13.89
CA GLY A 11 -5.04 -4.40 14.43
C GLY A 11 -5.99 -3.40 13.75
N TYR A 12 -5.50 -2.21 13.41
CA TYR A 12 -6.30 -1.20 12.71
C TYR A 12 -6.57 -1.60 11.25
N SER A 13 -5.56 -2.10 10.53
CA SER A 13 -5.74 -2.56 9.15
C SER A 13 -6.72 -3.74 9.08
N TYR A 14 -6.58 -4.74 9.96
CA TYR A 14 -7.47 -5.90 10.00
C TYR A 14 -8.94 -5.52 10.29
N THR A 15 -9.19 -4.64 11.26
CA THR A 15 -10.56 -4.19 11.59
C THR A 15 -11.16 -3.29 10.51
N SER A 16 -10.33 -2.47 9.85
CA SER A 16 -10.77 -1.65 8.71
C SER A 16 -11.10 -2.48 7.47
N GLU A 17 -10.36 -3.57 7.22
CA GLU A 17 -10.53 -4.43 6.06
C GLU A 17 -11.80 -5.29 6.18
N VAL A 18 -12.08 -5.84 7.37
CA VAL A 18 -13.35 -6.54 7.65
C VAL A 18 -14.56 -5.62 7.50
N SER A 19 -14.51 -4.42 8.10
CA SER A 19 -15.62 -3.45 7.99
C SER A 19 -15.82 -2.92 6.57
N SER A 20 -14.76 -2.87 5.75
CA SER A 20 -14.84 -2.50 4.34
C SER A 20 -15.50 -3.59 3.52
N ASN A 21 -15.11 -4.85 3.72
CA ASN A 21 -15.67 -5.99 2.99
C ASN A 21 -17.18 -6.16 3.27
N ASP A 22 -17.61 -6.02 4.53
CA ASP A 22 -19.02 -6.11 4.88
C ASP A 22 -19.87 -5.02 4.19
N ARG A 23 -19.32 -3.81 4.07
CA ARG A 23 -19.98 -2.71 3.35
C ARG A 23 -20.04 -2.97 1.84
N GLU A 24 -18.96 -3.45 1.25
CA GLU A 24 -18.94 -3.80 -0.17
C GLU A 24 -19.94 -4.92 -0.49
N LEU A 25 -20.05 -5.93 0.38
CA LEU A 25 -21.01 -7.00 0.25
C LEU A 25 -22.47 -6.49 0.29
N ALA A 26 -22.78 -5.57 1.22
CA ALA A 26 -24.11 -4.96 1.29
C ALA A 26 -24.45 -4.18 0.01
N VAL A 27 -23.49 -3.43 -0.55
CA VAL A 27 -23.67 -2.71 -1.81
C VAL A 27 -23.90 -3.66 -2.99
N LEU A 28 -23.22 -4.81 -3.02
CA LEU A 28 -23.44 -5.83 -4.05
C LEU A 28 -24.84 -6.47 -3.93
N GLN A 29 -25.33 -6.69 -2.71
CA GLN A 29 -26.68 -7.21 -2.48
C GLN A 29 -27.75 -6.21 -2.93
N GLU A 30 -27.66 -4.95 -2.51
CA GLU A 30 -28.60 -3.89 -2.92
C GLU A 30 -28.65 -3.74 -4.44
N LEU A 31 -27.49 -3.79 -5.09
CA LEU A 31 -27.40 -3.77 -6.55
C LEU A 31 -28.04 -4.98 -7.21
N ALA A 32 -27.87 -6.18 -6.65
CA ALA A 32 -28.48 -7.39 -7.18
C ALA A 32 -30.02 -7.30 -7.10
N ASP A 33 -30.53 -6.81 -5.96
CA ASP A 33 -31.95 -6.59 -5.71
C ASP A 33 -32.55 -5.58 -6.71
N ASP A 34 -31.91 -4.41 -6.87
CA ASP A 34 -32.32 -3.39 -7.84
C ASP A 34 -32.34 -3.93 -9.27
N LYS A 35 -31.33 -4.72 -9.66
CA LYS A 35 -31.24 -5.27 -11.01
C LYS A 35 -32.32 -6.30 -11.30
N VAL A 36 -32.63 -7.18 -10.35
CA VAL A 36 -33.74 -8.12 -10.50
C VAL A 36 -35.04 -7.35 -10.66
N LEU A 37 -35.30 -6.37 -9.78
CA LEU A 37 -36.51 -5.56 -9.81
C LEU A 37 -36.69 -4.82 -11.15
N ASP A 38 -35.63 -4.20 -11.66
CA ASP A 38 -35.62 -3.48 -12.95
C ASP A 38 -35.95 -4.41 -14.13
N ILE A 39 -35.34 -5.60 -14.16
CA ILE A 39 -35.54 -6.60 -15.21
C ILE A 39 -36.98 -7.12 -15.18
N GLU A 40 -37.46 -7.49 -13.98
CA GLU A 40 -38.82 -7.98 -13.79
C GLU A 40 -39.85 -6.94 -14.21
N SER A 41 -39.72 -5.71 -13.72
CA SER A 41 -40.57 -4.58 -14.08
C SER A 41 -40.61 -4.34 -15.60
N ARG A 42 -39.46 -4.49 -16.28
CA ARG A 42 -39.39 -4.36 -17.74
C ARG A 42 -40.15 -5.45 -18.47
N ILE A 43 -40.01 -6.71 -18.06
CA ILE A 43 -40.73 -7.84 -18.63
C ILE A 43 -42.23 -7.68 -18.37
N GLU A 44 -42.63 -7.41 -17.13
CA GLU A 44 -44.04 -7.20 -16.74
C GLU A 44 -44.72 -6.11 -17.55
N SER A 45 -44.01 -4.99 -17.76
CA SER A 45 -44.51 -3.86 -18.53
C SER A 45 -44.66 -4.20 -20.00
N ALA A 46 -43.70 -4.93 -20.58
CA ALA A 46 -43.75 -5.38 -21.97
C ALA A 46 -44.93 -6.35 -22.21
N ASP A 47 -45.08 -7.34 -21.33
CA ASP A 47 -46.14 -8.34 -21.43
C ASP A 47 -47.51 -7.71 -21.23
N SER A 48 -47.66 -6.82 -20.24
CA SER A 48 -48.91 -6.10 -20.00
C SER A 48 -49.29 -5.20 -21.18
N ALA A 49 -48.31 -4.55 -21.82
CA ALA A 49 -48.53 -3.78 -23.03
C ALA A 49 -48.96 -4.65 -24.21
N LEU A 50 -48.39 -5.85 -24.36
CA LEU A 50 -48.79 -6.78 -25.42
C LEU A 50 -50.19 -7.36 -25.17
N LEU A 51 -50.43 -7.89 -23.97
CA LEU A 51 -51.73 -8.44 -23.53
C LEU A 51 -52.86 -7.42 -23.68
N SER A 52 -52.58 -6.13 -23.40
CA SER A 52 -53.61 -5.09 -23.49
C SER A 52 -53.97 -4.69 -24.91
N ARG A 53 -53.05 -4.84 -25.88
CA ARG A 53 -53.23 -4.49 -27.30
C ARG A 53 -53.95 -5.57 -28.12
N VAL A 54 -54.06 -6.81 -27.62
CA VAL A 54 -54.82 -7.87 -28.30
C VAL A 54 -56.28 -7.45 -28.43
N GLN A 55 -56.77 -7.34 -29.67
CA GLN A 55 -58.18 -7.09 -29.95
C GLN A 55 -58.91 -8.42 -29.98
N ILE A 56 -59.96 -8.54 -29.18
CA ILE A 56 -60.74 -9.78 -29.04
C ILE A 56 -61.88 -9.84 -30.06
N ASP A 57 -62.36 -8.70 -30.52
CA ASP A 57 -63.41 -8.60 -31.54
C ASP A 57 -63.26 -7.29 -32.33
N PRO A 58 -62.80 -7.32 -33.60
CA PRO A 58 -62.32 -8.48 -34.36
C PRO A 58 -60.86 -8.87 -33.99
N MET A 59 -60.51 -10.17 -34.10
CA MET A 59 -59.16 -10.70 -33.82
C MET A 59 -58.12 -10.47 -34.93
N SER A 60 -58.33 -9.46 -35.78
CA SER A 60 -57.53 -9.22 -36.98
C SER A 60 -56.08 -8.79 -36.70
N ASN A 61 -55.76 -8.33 -35.48
CA ASN A 61 -54.47 -7.73 -35.17
C ASN A 61 -53.42 -8.71 -34.58
N LEU A 62 -53.80 -9.95 -34.25
CA LEU A 62 -52.89 -10.92 -33.60
C LEU A 62 -51.63 -11.20 -34.42
N GLY A 63 -51.77 -11.37 -35.73
CA GLY A 63 -50.65 -11.66 -36.64
C GLY A 63 -49.68 -10.49 -36.78
N GLU A 64 -50.20 -9.26 -36.76
CA GLU A 64 -49.41 -8.04 -36.83
C GLU A 64 -48.71 -7.74 -35.50
N LEU A 65 -49.36 -8.01 -34.37
CA LEU A 65 -48.80 -7.84 -33.03
C LEU A 65 -47.47 -8.60 -32.88
N ILE A 66 -47.42 -9.91 -33.16
CA ILE A 66 -46.16 -10.67 -33.02
C ILE A 66 -45.03 -10.11 -33.93
N ARG A 67 -45.37 -9.53 -35.10
CA ARG A 67 -44.37 -8.99 -36.04
C ARG A 67 -43.91 -7.57 -35.71
N THR A 68 -44.74 -6.75 -35.06
CA THR A 68 -44.52 -5.31 -34.89
C THR A 68 -44.18 -4.89 -33.46
N THR A 69 -44.68 -5.61 -32.46
CA THR A 69 -44.16 -5.45 -31.11
C THR A 69 -42.82 -6.17 -31.04
N GLY A 70 -41.73 -5.43 -30.80
CA GLY A 70 -40.43 -5.98 -30.40
C GLY A 70 -40.45 -6.66 -29.03
N VAL A 71 -41.58 -7.29 -28.69
CA VAL A 71 -41.81 -8.11 -27.51
C VAL A 71 -41.54 -9.55 -27.93
N ALA A 72 -40.77 -10.22 -27.07
CA ALA A 72 -40.35 -11.60 -27.15
C ALA A 72 -41.53 -12.56 -27.03
N ALA A 73 -42.48 -12.61 -27.96
CA ALA A 73 -43.60 -13.57 -27.89
C ALA A 73 -43.44 -14.65 -28.95
N THR A 74 -43.37 -15.92 -28.53
CA THR A 74 -43.33 -17.08 -29.43
C THR A 74 -44.72 -17.41 -29.95
N SER A 75 -45.73 -17.31 -29.10
CA SER A 75 -47.12 -17.64 -29.43
C SER A 75 -48.11 -16.79 -28.62
N VAL A 76 -49.27 -16.50 -29.19
CA VAL A 76 -50.40 -15.86 -28.53
C VAL A 76 -51.64 -16.74 -28.73
N PHE A 77 -52.33 -17.02 -27.63
CA PHE A 77 -53.55 -17.81 -27.56
C PHE A 77 -54.68 -16.96 -26.97
N VAL A 78 -55.86 -17.04 -27.55
CA VAL A 78 -57.08 -16.42 -27.03
C VAL A 78 -58.09 -17.53 -26.77
N LEU A 79 -58.40 -17.71 -25.50
CA LEU A 79 -59.32 -18.73 -25.01
C LEU A 79 -60.64 -18.09 -24.59
N ASP A 80 -61.73 -18.83 -24.72
CA ASP A 80 -63.05 -18.45 -24.19
C ASP A 80 -63.20 -18.79 -22.70
N ASP A 81 -64.40 -18.60 -22.16
CA ASP A 81 -64.77 -18.89 -20.78
C ASP A 81 -64.77 -20.39 -20.44
N HIS A 82 -64.81 -21.26 -21.44
CA HIS A 82 -64.63 -22.71 -21.32
C HIS A 82 -63.16 -23.15 -21.51
N LEU A 83 -62.24 -22.20 -21.63
CA LEU A 83 -60.80 -22.43 -21.90
C LEU A 83 -60.54 -23.10 -23.26
N ALA A 84 -61.49 -23.02 -24.19
CA ALA A 84 -61.33 -23.48 -25.55
C ALA A 84 -60.73 -22.37 -26.42
N LEU A 85 -59.92 -22.74 -27.41
CA LEU A 85 -59.32 -21.79 -28.35
C LEU A 85 -60.40 -21.20 -29.26
N VAL A 86 -60.50 -19.88 -29.29
CA VAL A 86 -61.43 -19.16 -30.17
C VAL A 86 -60.95 -19.25 -31.63
N PRO A 87 -61.86 -19.27 -32.64
CA PRO A 87 -61.46 -19.17 -34.05
C PRO A 87 -60.53 -17.98 -34.30
N ASP A 88 -59.45 -18.20 -35.05
CA ASP A 88 -58.36 -17.24 -35.31
C ASP A 88 -57.61 -16.72 -34.06
N GLY A 89 -57.91 -17.26 -32.88
CA GLY A 89 -57.30 -16.91 -31.59
C GLY A 89 -55.92 -17.50 -31.36
N LEU A 90 -55.24 -18.02 -32.40
CA LEU A 90 -53.87 -18.52 -32.30
C LEU A 90 -52.98 -17.88 -33.34
N VAL A 91 -51.91 -17.26 -32.88
CA VAL A 91 -50.78 -16.88 -33.74
C VAL A 91 -49.50 -17.38 -33.09
N SER A 92 -48.63 -18.01 -33.87
CA SER A 92 -47.32 -18.46 -33.41
C SER A 92 -46.26 -18.13 -34.44
N ALA A 93 -45.08 -17.75 -33.96
CA ALA A 93 -43.87 -17.59 -34.77
C ALA A 93 -43.26 -18.93 -35.19
N ARG A 94 -43.74 -20.06 -34.66
CA ARG A 94 -43.24 -21.41 -34.98
C ARG A 94 -43.58 -21.84 -36.40
N ALA A 95 -42.75 -22.73 -36.94
CA ALA A 95 -43.07 -23.45 -38.17
C ALA A 95 -44.38 -24.25 -38.03
N ARG A 96 -45.11 -24.39 -39.15
CA ARG A 96 -46.51 -24.84 -39.17
C ARG A 96 -46.76 -26.18 -38.47
N GLU A 97 -45.95 -27.21 -38.76
CA GLU A 97 -46.12 -28.55 -38.16
C GLU A 97 -45.77 -28.58 -36.66
N PRO A 98 -44.58 -28.12 -36.21
CA PRO A 98 -44.27 -28.01 -34.77
C PRO A 98 -45.23 -27.11 -33.98
N GLY A 99 -45.78 -26.07 -34.63
CA GLY A 99 -46.76 -25.17 -34.02
C GLY A 99 -48.10 -25.86 -33.72
N ILE A 100 -48.57 -26.75 -34.60
CA ILE A 100 -49.79 -27.53 -34.37
C ILE A 100 -49.60 -28.52 -33.22
N GLU A 101 -48.47 -29.25 -33.21
CA GLU A 101 -48.16 -30.19 -32.14
C GLU A 101 -48.07 -29.48 -30.77
N PHE A 102 -47.42 -28.32 -30.73
CA PHE A 102 -47.32 -27.52 -29.51
C PHE A 102 -48.69 -27.00 -29.05
N ARG A 103 -49.53 -26.51 -29.97
CA ARG A 103 -50.90 -26.05 -29.64
C ARG A 103 -51.68 -27.14 -28.94
N ASP A 104 -51.70 -28.35 -29.50
CA ASP A 104 -52.50 -29.45 -28.97
C ASP A 104 -52.01 -29.84 -27.56
N LYS A 105 -50.69 -29.85 -27.37
CA LYS A 105 -50.06 -30.08 -26.05
C LYS A 105 -50.34 -28.94 -25.06
N PHE A 106 -50.29 -27.69 -25.50
CA PHE A 106 -50.61 -26.52 -24.68
C PHE A 106 -52.04 -26.59 -24.16
N LEU A 107 -53.02 -26.83 -25.03
CA LEU A 107 -54.43 -26.94 -24.65
C LEU A 107 -54.69 -28.13 -23.71
N ALA A 108 -54.08 -29.28 -23.99
CA ALA A 108 -54.32 -30.50 -23.20
C ALA A 108 -53.62 -30.48 -21.83
N ARG A 109 -52.46 -29.84 -21.71
CA ARG A 109 -51.59 -29.99 -20.51
C ARG A 109 -51.27 -28.70 -19.78
N ILE A 110 -51.06 -27.60 -20.50
CA ILE A 110 -50.61 -26.34 -19.90
C ILE A 110 -51.82 -25.52 -19.44
N VAL A 111 -52.82 -25.33 -20.30
CA VAL A 111 -54.03 -24.54 -19.99
C VAL A 111 -54.72 -24.98 -18.69
N PRO A 112 -54.94 -26.28 -18.41
CA PRO A 112 -55.56 -26.72 -17.15
C PRO A 112 -54.74 -26.40 -15.89
N ALA A 113 -53.42 -26.23 -16.05
CA ALA A 113 -52.51 -25.89 -14.95
C ALA A 113 -52.41 -24.36 -14.73
N LEU A 114 -52.80 -23.54 -15.70
CA LEU A 114 -52.79 -22.10 -15.57
C LEU A 114 -53.94 -21.63 -14.66
N PRO A 115 -53.70 -20.69 -13.72
CA PRO A 115 -54.73 -20.18 -12.80
C PRO A 115 -55.68 -19.16 -13.46
N LEU A 116 -56.07 -19.39 -14.72
CA LEU A 116 -56.82 -18.46 -15.56
C LEU A 116 -58.16 -18.05 -14.92
N ALA A 117 -58.94 -19.01 -14.43
CA ALA A 117 -60.26 -18.74 -13.83
C ALA A 117 -60.19 -17.81 -12.61
N LYS A 118 -59.09 -17.88 -11.83
CA LYS A 118 -58.84 -17.07 -10.63
C LYS A 118 -58.20 -15.71 -10.96
N GLN A 119 -57.76 -15.51 -12.19
CA GLN A 119 -57.07 -14.29 -12.60
C GLN A 119 -58.02 -13.08 -12.56
N PRO A 120 -57.65 -11.98 -11.88
CA PRO A 120 -58.44 -10.75 -11.90
C PRO A 120 -58.51 -10.13 -13.31
N VAL A 121 -59.64 -9.50 -13.63
CA VAL A 121 -59.84 -8.84 -14.92
C VAL A 121 -58.85 -7.69 -15.09
N GLY A 122 -58.18 -7.64 -16.24
CA GLY A 122 -57.23 -6.57 -16.59
C GLY A 122 -55.89 -6.62 -15.85
N LYS A 123 -55.64 -7.63 -15.01
CA LYS A 123 -54.34 -7.85 -14.37
C LYS A 123 -53.57 -8.95 -15.10
N ARG A 124 -52.26 -8.75 -15.29
CA ARG A 124 -51.34 -9.78 -15.77
C ARG A 124 -51.16 -10.84 -14.68
N GLY A 125 -51.23 -12.10 -15.07
CA GLY A 125 -50.67 -13.23 -14.32
C GLY A 125 -49.55 -13.86 -15.15
N HIS A 126 -48.70 -14.65 -14.52
CA HIS A 126 -47.67 -15.40 -15.21
C HIS A 126 -47.48 -16.77 -14.57
N VAL A 127 -46.91 -17.70 -15.32
CA VAL A 127 -46.43 -19.00 -14.84
C VAL A 127 -45.14 -19.32 -15.58
N TYR A 128 -44.07 -19.52 -14.82
CA TYR A 128 -42.83 -20.14 -15.29
C TYR A 128 -42.84 -21.64 -14.95
N GLY A 129 -42.22 -22.45 -15.80
CA GLY A 129 -42.06 -23.87 -15.53
C GLY A 129 -41.22 -24.56 -16.59
N THR A 130 -41.16 -25.89 -16.49
CA THR A 130 -40.49 -26.73 -17.49
C THR A 130 -41.43 -27.82 -17.96
N TRP A 131 -41.37 -28.14 -19.26
CA TRP A 131 -42.12 -29.24 -19.85
C TRP A 131 -41.24 -29.96 -20.86
N ASP A 132 -41.14 -31.29 -20.75
CA ASP A 132 -40.19 -32.14 -21.49
C ASP A 132 -38.74 -31.59 -21.47
N GLY A 133 -38.34 -31.04 -20.32
CA GLY A 133 -37.02 -30.42 -20.12
C GLY A 133 -36.83 -29.05 -20.78
N ARG A 134 -37.86 -28.51 -21.44
CA ARG A 134 -37.83 -27.17 -22.04
C ARG A 134 -38.48 -26.16 -21.10
N PRO A 135 -37.78 -25.08 -20.72
CA PRO A 135 -38.39 -24.02 -19.93
C PRO A 135 -39.40 -23.24 -20.75
N TYR A 136 -40.47 -22.80 -20.10
CA TYR A 136 -41.47 -21.92 -20.67
C TYR A 136 -41.82 -20.82 -19.67
N LEU A 137 -42.22 -19.67 -20.21
CA LEU A 137 -42.83 -18.60 -19.44
C LEU A 137 -44.12 -18.22 -20.17
N PHE A 138 -45.24 -18.30 -19.46
CA PHE A 138 -46.52 -17.83 -19.98
C PHE A 138 -47.00 -16.64 -19.19
N SER A 139 -47.39 -15.59 -19.89
CA SER A 139 -48.05 -14.41 -19.36
C SER A 139 -49.49 -14.38 -19.83
N PHE A 140 -50.44 -14.10 -18.95
CA PHE A 140 -51.86 -14.15 -19.29
C PHE A 140 -52.67 -13.04 -18.65
N MET A 141 -53.81 -12.71 -19.26
CA MET A 141 -54.73 -11.70 -18.78
C MET A 141 -56.18 -12.11 -19.04
N LYS A 142 -57.02 -11.99 -18.01
CA LYS A 142 -58.47 -12.12 -18.13
C LYS A 142 -59.06 -10.81 -18.67
N ARG A 143 -59.88 -10.92 -19.70
CA ARG A 143 -60.56 -9.80 -20.38
C ARG A 143 -62.05 -10.10 -20.48
N VAL A 144 -62.86 -9.04 -20.51
CA VAL A 144 -64.30 -9.12 -20.72
C VAL A 144 -64.62 -8.25 -21.93
N SER A 145 -65.36 -8.80 -22.90
CA SER A 145 -65.85 -8.10 -24.09
C SER A 145 -67.34 -8.40 -24.24
N GLY A 146 -68.18 -7.39 -24.10
CA GLY A 146 -69.63 -7.58 -23.96
C GLY A 146 -69.95 -8.43 -22.72
N GLU A 147 -70.71 -9.52 -22.91
CA GLU A 147 -71.06 -10.48 -21.85
C GLU A 147 -70.10 -11.69 -21.78
N ARG A 148 -69.08 -11.73 -22.65
CA ARG A 148 -68.17 -12.88 -22.75
C ARG A 148 -66.83 -12.59 -22.08
N THR A 149 -66.30 -13.62 -21.42
CA THR A 149 -64.96 -13.60 -20.83
C THR A 149 -63.98 -14.29 -21.77
N PHE A 150 -62.79 -13.70 -21.90
CA PHE A 150 -61.71 -14.24 -22.69
C PHE A 150 -60.42 -14.24 -21.88
N TYR A 151 -59.54 -15.19 -22.18
CA TYR A 151 -58.19 -15.25 -21.62
C TYR A 151 -57.19 -15.11 -22.75
N VAL A 152 -56.40 -14.03 -22.70
CA VAL A 152 -55.26 -13.87 -23.59
C VAL A 152 -54.07 -14.48 -22.89
N VAL A 153 -53.42 -15.45 -23.52
CA VAL A 153 -52.21 -16.12 -23.02
C VAL A 153 -51.10 -15.95 -24.03
N ILE A 154 -49.94 -15.52 -23.57
CA ILE A 154 -48.76 -15.28 -24.37
C ILE A 154 -47.68 -16.20 -23.87
N GLU A 155 -47.00 -16.83 -24.80
CA GLU A 155 -45.78 -17.57 -24.56
C GLU A 155 -44.58 -16.66 -24.79
N ASP A 156 -43.84 -16.38 -23.73
CA ASP A 156 -42.67 -15.52 -23.78
C ASP A 156 -41.45 -16.29 -24.34
N ASP A 157 -40.70 -15.65 -25.22
CA ASP A 157 -39.46 -16.13 -25.81
C ASP A 157 -38.30 -15.88 -24.85
N LEU A 158 -38.02 -16.89 -24.02
CA LEU A 158 -36.92 -16.89 -23.07
C LEU A 158 -35.56 -16.66 -23.74
N VAL A 159 -35.37 -17.08 -24.99
CA VAL A 159 -34.11 -16.88 -25.73
C VAL A 159 -33.94 -15.40 -26.06
N HIS A 160 -35.00 -14.76 -26.55
CA HIS A 160 -34.99 -13.31 -26.78
C HIS A 160 -34.81 -12.52 -25.47
N LEU A 161 -35.47 -12.93 -24.39
CA LEU A 161 -35.34 -12.29 -23.08
C LEU A 161 -33.87 -12.32 -22.60
N VAL A 162 -33.22 -13.48 -22.66
CA VAL A 162 -31.80 -13.62 -22.29
C VAL A 162 -30.86 -12.86 -23.23
N ASN A 163 -31.12 -12.86 -24.55
CA ASN A 163 -30.19 -12.31 -25.53
C ASN A 163 -30.40 -10.82 -25.83
N ASN A 164 -31.57 -10.26 -25.55
CA ASN A 164 -31.90 -8.88 -25.92
C ASN A 164 -32.38 -8.03 -24.75
N VAL A 165 -33.05 -8.60 -23.75
CA VAL A 165 -33.52 -7.85 -22.57
C VAL A 165 -32.42 -7.76 -21.54
N PHE A 166 -31.88 -8.90 -21.09
CA PHE A 166 -30.85 -8.96 -20.05
C PHE A 166 -29.61 -8.09 -20.34
N PRO A 167 -29.01 -8.09 -21.56
CA PRO A 167 -27.84 -7.26 -21.84
C PRO A 167 -28.06 -5.77 -21.59
N GLN A 168 -29.28 -5.26 -21.69
CA GLN A 168 -29.58 -3.84 -21.45
C GLN A 168 -29.36 -3.44 -19.99
N PHE A 169 -29.48 -4.39 -19.05
CA PHE A 169 -29.31 -4.16 -17.61
C PHE A 169 -27.89 -4.45 -17.13
N PHE A 170 -27.14 -5.23 -17.90
CA PHE A 170 -25.80 -5.69 -17.59
C PHE A 170 -24.72 -5.09 -18.50
N SER A 171 -25.04 -4.08 -19.33
CA SER A 171 -24.08 -3.47 -20.25
C SER A 171 -22.95 -2.77 -19.48
N VAL A 172 -21.79 -3.41 -19.52
CA VAL A 172 -20.55 -3.01 -18.85
C VAL A 172 -19.93 -1.83 -19.60
N SER A 173 -19.89 -0.66 -18.98
CA SER A 173 -18.77 0.26 -19.24
C SER A 173 -17.50 -0.53 -18.97
N SER A 174 -16.53 -0.53 -19.89
CA SER A 174 -15.23 -1.22 -19.76
C SER A 174 -14.48 -0.98 -18.43
N SER A 175 -14.92 -0.01 -17.62
CA SER A 175 -14.46 0.30 -16.27
C SER A 175 -15.15 -0.45 -15.11
N SER A 176 -16.29 -1.10 -15.34
CA SER A 176 -17.05 -1.80 -14.29
C SER A 176 -16.36 -3.11 -13.95
N LYS A 177 -15.81 -3.19 -12.73
CA LYS A 177 -15.21 -4.41 -12.16
C LYS A 177 -16.26 -5.45 -11.75
N ARG A 178 -17.55 -5.22 -12.00
CA ARG A 178 -18.66 -6.10 -11.59
C ARG A 178 -18.90 -7.18 -12.63
N LEU A 179 -19.13 -8.40 -12.15
CA LEU A 179 -19.49 -9.56 -12.95
C LEU A 179 -20.90 -10.00 -12.57
N TYR A 180 -21.69 -10.30 -13.60
CA TYR A 180 -23.07 -10.74 -13.47
C TYR A 180 -23.23 -12.13 -14.07
N GLN A 181 -24.01 -12.97 -13.41
CA GLN A 181 -24.33 -14.32 -13.85
C GLN A 181 -25.79 -14.61 -13.52
N VAL A 182 -26.56 -15.13 -14.47
CA VAL A 182 -27.92 -15.63 -14.21
C VAL A 182 -27.95 -17.13 -14.40
N ARG A 183 -28.47 -17.85 -13.40
CA ARG A 183 -28.68 -19.31 -13.44
C ARG A 183 -30.17 -19.63 -13.35
N ASP A 184 -30.56 -20.73 -13.98
CA ASP A 184 -31.89 -21.30 -13.77
C ASP A 184 -31.97 -22.12 -12.48
N GLU A 185 -33.16 -22.64 -12.17
CA GLU A 185 -33.43 -23.48 -10.98
C GLU A 185 -32.57 -24.75 -10.90
N GLN A 186 -32.08 -25.23 -12.05
CA GLN A 186 -31.22 -26.42 -12.14
C GLN A 186 -29.73 -26.05 -12.01
N GLY A 187 -29.42 -24.76 -11.87
CA GLY A 187 -28.07 -24.23 -11.77
C GLY A 187 -27.37 -24.03 -13.12
N HIS A 188 -28.05 -24.22 -14.25
CA HIS A 188 -27.47 -23.99 -15.57
C HIS A 188 -27.32 -22.49 -15.84
N LEU A 189 -26.17 -22.12 -16.42
CA LEU A 189 -25.89 -20.76 -16.83
C LEU A 189 -26.82 -20.34 -17.97
N ARG A 190 -27.61 -19.28 -17.75
CA ARG A 190 -28.48 -18.67 -18.77
C ARG A 190 -27.89 -17.38 -19.32
N TYR A 191 -27.23 -16.59 -18.50
CA TYR A 191 -26.61 -15.33 -18.92
C TYR A 191 -25.32 -15.04 -18.16
N GLY A 192 -24.37 -14.35 -18.80
CA GLY A 192 -23.12 -13.90 -18.20
C GLY A 192 -21.96 -14.89 -18.32
N ALA A 193 -20.84 -14.56 -17.68
CA ALA A 193 -19.67 -15.43 -17.65
C ALA A 193 -19.79 -16.47 -16.52
N PRO A 194 -19.22 -17.69 -16.68
CA PRO A 194 -19.09 -18.61 -15.57
C PRO A 194 -18.17 -17.96 -14.52
N PHE A 195 -18.72 -17.70 -13.32
CA PHE A 195 -17.89 -17.57 -12.13
C PHE A 195 -17.17 -18.92 -11.97
N GLY A 196 -15.87 -18.92 -11.65
CA GLY A 196 -15.20 -20.17 -11.30
C GLY A 196 -15.97 -20.83 -10.16
N ASP A 197 -15.94 -22.16 -10.06
CA ASP A 197 -16.52 -22.90 -8.91
C ASP A 197 -15.66 -22.69 -7.64
N THR A 198 -15.19 -21.47 -7.41
CA THR A 198 -14.41 -21.11 -6.23
C THR A 198 -15.37 -21.00 -5.05
N ALA A 199 -15.60 -22.13 -4.39
CA ALA A 199 -16.23 -22.18 -3.09
C ALA A 199 -15.47 -21.26 -2.13
N GLY A 200 -16.00 -20.06 -1.87
CA GLY A 200 -15.38 -19.07 -1.00
C GLY A 200 -15.34 -17.64 -1.53
N GLU A 201 -15.74 -17.39 -2.78
CA GLU A 201 -15.83 -16.02 -3.28
C GLU A 201 -17.09 -15.32 -2.74
N PRO A 202 -16.99 -14.02 -2.37
CA PRO A 202 -18.12 -13.21 -1.98
C PRO A 202 -19.03 -12.96 -3.20
N VAL A 203 -20.02 -13.82 -3.35
CA VAL A 203 -21.06 -13.72 -4.38
C VAL A 203 -22.37 -13.42 -3.66
N GLN A 204 -23.02 -12.34 -4.08
CA GLN A 204 -24.38 -12.02 -3.64
C GLN A 204 -25.40 -12.57 -4.63
N GLU A 205 -26.50 -13.08 -4.11
CA GLU A 205 -27.50 -13.80 -4.89
C GLU A 205 -28.90 -13.26 -4.61
N THR A 206 -29.63 -12.94 -5.66
CA THR A 206 -31.03 -12.52 -5.59
C THR A 206 -31.87 -13.36 -6.55
N ARG A 207 -33.05 -13.77 -6.10
CA ARG A 207 -33.96 -14.61 -6.90
C ARG A 207 -34.98 -13.76 -7.65
N PHE A 208 -35.27 -14.16 -8.88
CA PHE A 208 -36.43 -13.70 -9.62
C PHE A 208 -37.69 -14.34 -9.02
N VAL A 209 -38.75 -13.56 -8.82
CA VAL A 209 -39.98 -13.96 -8.12
C VAL A 209 -41.26 -13.64 -8.89
N SER A 210 -41.22 -12.74 -9.87
CA SER A 210 -42.42 -12.24 -10.57
C SER A 210 -42.45 -12.51 -12.07
N THR A 211 -41.42 -13.18 -12.60
CA THR A 211 -41.32 -13.54 -14.02
C THR A 211 -40.73 -14.94 -14.21
N VAL A 212 -39.41 -15.07 -14.38
CA VAL A 212 -38.67 -16.33 -14.49
C VAL A 212 -38.45 -16.92 -13.09
N ASP A 213 -39.54 -17.33 -12.46
CA ASP A 213 -39.55 -17.79 -11.07
C ASP A 213 -38.46 -18.83 -10.81
N GLY A 214 -37.76 -18.66 -9.69
CA GLY A 214 -36.66 -19.55 -9.28
C GLY A 214 -35.32 -19.36 -10.00
N TRP A 215 -35.21 -18.51 -11.03
CA TRP A 215 -33.91 -18.09 -11.54
C TRP A 215 -33.18 -17.24 -10.50
N VAL A 216 -31.85 -17.24 -10.56
CA VAL A 216 -30.99 -16.52 -9.61
C VAL A 216 -30.02 -15.62 -10.35
N LEU A 217 -30.04 -14.32 -10.03
CA LEU A 217 -28.99 -13.38 -10.38
C LEU A 217 -27.89 -13.46 -9.32
N ARG A 218 -26.66 -13.68 -9.77
CA ARG A 218 -25.46 -13.69 -8.96
C ARG A 218 -24.58 -12.52 -9.37
N VAL A 219 -24.07 -11.78 -8.38
CA VAL A 219 -23.24 -10.59 -8.59
C VAL A 219 -21.97 -10.70 -7.75
N THR A 220 -20.83 -10.40 -8.36
CA THR A 220 -19.54 -10.32 -7.68
C THR A 220 -18.62 -9.28 -8.32
N GLN A 221 -17.46 -9.03 -7.72
CA GLN A 221 -16.47 -8.07 -8.20
C GLN A 221 -15.16 -8.78 -8.57
N LYS A 222 -14.63 -8.48 -9.76
CA LYS A 222 -13.44 -9.10 -10.37
C LYS A 222 -12.20 -9.10 -9.47
N ASP A 223 -12.02 -8.07 -8.64
CA ASP A 223 -10.85 -7.99 -7.73
C ASP A 223 -10.95 -8.94 -6.54
N MET A 224 -12.15 -9.37 -6.16
CA MET A 224 -12.37 -10.34 -5.06
C MET A 224 -12.11 -11.80 -5.51
N ILE A 225 -12.03 -12.03 -6.82
CA ILE A 225 -11.80 -13.34 -7.46
C ILE A 225 -10.29 -13.65 -7.56
N ASP A 226 -9.42 -12.63 -7.45
CA ASP A 226 -7.97 -12.80 -7.55
C ASP A 226 -7.31 -12.84 -6.16
N PRO A 227 -7.04 -14.04 -5.58
CA PRO A 227 -6.33 -14.19 -4.32
C PRO A 227 -4.88 -13.66 -4.36
N GLY A 228 -4.41 -13.16 -5.52
CA GLY A 228 -3.14 -12.46 -5.66
C GLY A 228 -3.10 -11.04 -5.08
N LEU A 229 -4.25 -10.41 -4.79
CA LEU A 229 -4.28 -9.03 -4.26
C LEU A 229 -3.71 -8.94 -2.83
N ASP A 230 -4.01 -9.91 -1.97
CA ASP A 230 -3.52 -9.92 -0.59
C ASP A 230 -2.01 -10.17 -0.52
N ARG A 231 -1.51 -11.05 -1.41
CA ARG A 231 -0.07 -11.31 -1.55
C ARG A 231 0.68 -10.05 -1.99
N ARG A 232 0.12 -9.25 -2.90
CA ARG A 232 0.72 -7.99 -3.36
C ARG A 232 0.71 -6.92 -2.27
N LYS A 233 -0.39 -6.73 -1.55
CA LYS A 233 -0.48 -5.80 -0.41
C LYS A 233 0.53 -6.14 0.70
N LEU A 234 0.72 -7.43 1.00
CA LEU A 234 1.72 -7.87 1.98
C LEU A 234 3.15 -7.58 1.51
N VAL A 235 3.45 -7.80 0.23
CA VAL A 235 4.77 -7.48 -0.32
C VAL A 235 5.01 -5.97 -0.32
N ASP A 236 4.03 -5.15 -0.71
CA ASP A 236 4.17 -3.69 -0.73
C ASP A 236 4.38 -3.11 0.67
N SER A 237 3.62 -3.57 1.66
CA SER A 237 3.79 -3.16 3.06
C SER A 237 5.15 -3.59 3.64
N LEU A 238 5.64 -4.78 3.29
CA LEU A 238 6.97 -5.24 3.67
C LEU A 238 8.06 -4.35 3.05
N LEU A 239 7.95 -4.01 1.76
CA LEU A 239 8.90 -3.13 1.07
C LEU A 239 8.96 -1.73 1.69
N ILE A 240 7.81 -1.15 2.04
CA ILE A 240 7.73 0.14 2.74
C ILE A 240 8.42 0.05 4.11
N GLY A 241 8.16 -1.01 4.87
CA GLY A 241 8.80 -1.23 6.18
C GLY A 241 10.33 -1.33 6.08
N VAL A 242 10.83 -2.05 5.07
CA VAL A 242 12.27 -2.14 4.79
C VAL A 242 12.85 -0.78 4.41
N ALA A 243 12.18 -0.01 3.54
CA ALA A 243 12.64 1.32 3.14
C ALA A 243 12.76 2.28 4.33
N ILE A 244 11.75 2.32 5.22
CA ILE A 244 11.78 3.14 6.44
C ILE A 244 12.96 2.74 7.33
N THR A 245 13.21 1.45 7.49
CA THR A 245 14.32 0.93 8.31
C THR A 245 15.68 1.38 7.77
N VAL A 246 15.87 1.29 6.44
CA VAL A 246 17.11 1.75 5.78
C VAL A 246 17.30 3.26 5.94
N ILE A 247 16.23 4.05 5.76
CA ILE A 247 16.28 5.51 5.94
C ILE A 247 16.66 5.87 7.39
N LEU A 248 16.06 5.21 8.38
CA LEU A 248 16.38 5.45 9.79
C LEU A 248 17.82 5.08 10.13
N ALA A 249 18.32 3.95 9.61
CA ALA A 249 19.71 3.55 9.77
C ALA A 249 20.68 4.57 9.13
N ALA A 250 20.39 5.02 7.91
CA ALA A 250 21.20 6.03 7.22
C ALA A 250 21.20 7.37 7.97
N MET A 251 20.04 7.82 8.45
CA MET A 251 19.92 9.04 9.26
C MET A 251 20.74 8.95 10.55
N THR A 252 20.67 7.81 11.24
CA THR A 252 21.43 7.57 12.47
C THR A 252 22.94 7.61 12.21
N PHE A 253 23.37 6.94 11.15
CA PHE A 253 24.77 6.94 10.71
C PHE A 253 25.27 8.36 10.38
N LEU A 254 24.47 9.16 9.66
CA LEU A 254 24.78 10.53 9.33
C LEU A 254 24.94 11.41 10.57
N VAL A 255 24.02 11.31 11.52
CA VAL A 255 24.06 12.08 12.78
C VAL A 255 25.29 11.73 13.60
N VAL A 256 25.63 10.44 13.72
CA VAL A 256 26.83 9.99 14.45
C VAL A 256 28.10 10.51 13.78
N THR A 257 28.17 10.46 12.46
CA THR A 257 29.32 10.94 11.68
C THR A 257 29.53 12.44 11.87
N ILE A 258 28.46 13.23 11.73
CA ILE A 258 28.51 14.69 11.93
C ILE A 258 28.91 15.04 13.37
N ARG A 259 28.40 14.32 14.37
CA ARG A 259 28.77 14.55 15.78
C ARG A 259 30.26 14.30 16.02
N ARG A 260 30.80 13.21 15.46
CA ARG A 260 32.22 12.88 15.57
C ARG A 260 33.09 13.95 14.92
N GLU A 261 32.72 14.40 13.72
CA GLU A 261 33.43 15.44 13.00
C GLU A 261 33.38 16.79 13.73
N ARG A 262 32.20 17.19 14.23
CA ARG A 262 32.07 18.40 15.06
C ARG A 262 32.94 18.33 16.30
N ARG A 263 32.97 17.19 17.00
CA ARG A 263 33.80 17.03 18.19
C ARG A 263 35.29 17.18 17.89
N LEU A 264 35.75 16.64 16.77
CA LEU A 264 37.13 16.81 16.31
C LEU A 264 37.44 18.29 15.98
N ASN A 265 36.52 18.96 15.29
CA ASN A 265 36.68 20.39 14.99
C ASN A 265 36.69 21.25 16.25
N GLU A 266 35.83 20.96 17.24
CA GLU A 266 35.83 21.63 18.55
C GLU A 266 37.17 21.49 19.26
N LEU A 267 37.71 20.26 19.35
CA LEU A 267 39.01 19.99 19.97
C LEU A 267 40.15 20.72 19.23
N LYS A 268 40.09 20.78 17.89
CA LYS A 268 41.08 21.51 17.08
C LYS A 268 41.00 23.02 17.34
N SER A 269 39.79 23.58 17.41
CA SER A 269 39.60 24.99 17.74
C SER A 269 40.07 25.31 19.16
N GLU A 270 39.77 24.46 20.13
CA GLU A 270 40.23 24.60 21.52
C GLU A 270 41.77 24.57 21.60
N PHE A 271 42.41 23.64 20.90
CA PHE A 271 43.87 23.57 20.80
C PHE A 271 44.47 24.86 20.23
N ILE A 272 43.98 25.34 19.09
CA ILE A 272 44.48 26.57 18.45
C ILE A 272 44.29 27.78 19.37
N SER A 273 43.15 27.87 20.06
CA SER A 273 42.88 28.93 21.02
C SER A 273 43.88 28.90 22.18
N ASN A 274 44.11 27.73 22.77
CA ASN A 274 45.05 27.57 23.89
C ASN A 274 46.48 27.92 23.48
N VAL A 275 46.95 27.41 22.33
CA VAL A 275 48.28 27.76 21.78
C VAL A 275 48.39 29.28 21.59
N SER A 276 47.38 29.92 21.01
CA SER A 276 47.41 31.37 20.78
C SER A 276 47.52 32.16 22.09
N HIS A 277 46.81 31.72 23.14
CA HIS A 277 46.91 32.32 24.47
C HIS A 277 48.28 32.12 25.10
N GLU A 278 48.82 30.91 25.04
CA GLU A 278 50.15 30.61 25.61
C GLU A 278 51.30 31.31 24.89
N LEU A 279 51.16 31.60 23.59
CA LEU A 279 52.15 32.39 22.84
C LEU A 279 52.05 33.90 23.14
N LYS A 280 50.84 34.43 23.41
CA LYS A 280 50.63 35.87 23.63
C LYS A 280 51.28 36.38 24.91
N THR A 281 51.24 35.57 25.98
CA THR A 281 51.81 35.92 27.30
C THR A 281 53.32 36.20 27.25
N PRO A 282 54.20 35.25 26.83
CA PRO A 282 55.64 35.49 26.75
C PRO A 282 55.96 36.63 25.77
N LEU A 283 55.23 36.73 24.64
CA LEU A 283 55.41 37.82 23.68
C LEU A 283 55.13 39.19 24.32
N SER A 284 54.05 39.30 25.10
CA SER A 284 53.70 40.55 25.78
C SER A 284 54.73 40.93 26.84
N ILE A 285 55.29 39.96 27.57
CA ILE A 285 56.37 40.18 28.53
C ILE A 285 57.65 40.67 27.82
N ILE A 286 58.04 40.00 26.73
CA ILE A 286 59.18 40.40 25.89
C ILE A 286 59.01 41.83 25.39
N SER A 287 57.84 42.15 24.83
CA SER A 287 57.55 43.50 24.32
C SER A 287 57.59 44.55 25.43
N MET A 288 56.98 44.28 26.59
CA MET A 288 56.93 45.20 27.72
C MET A 288 58.32 45.53 28.27
N PHE A 289 59.14 44.52 28.55
CA PHE A 289 60.50 44.74 29.06
C PHE A 289 61.42 45.33 27.99
N GLY A 290 61.24 44.97 26.71
CA GLY A 290 61.96 45.56 25.59
C GLY A 290 61.65 47.05 25.42
N GLU A 291 60.38 47.45 25.56
CA GLU A 291 59.94 48.84 25.54
C GLU A 291 60.55 49.63 26.71
N MET A 292 60.52 49.08 27.94
CA MET A 292 61.14 49.73 29.10
C MET A 292 62.64 49.95 28.93
N LEU A 293 63.36 49.00 28.30
CA LEU A 293 64.78 49.16 27.97
C LEU A 293 64.99 50.23 26.89
N ALA A 294 64.18 50.23 25.83
CA ALA A 294 64.29 51.17 24.71
C ALA A 294 63.99 52.62 25.11
N GLU A 295 63.04 52.83 26.03
CA GLU A 295 62.68 54.14 26.57
C GLU A 295 63.63 54.64 27.68
N GLY A 296 64.65 53.85 28.05
CA GLY A 296 65.57 54.19 29.13
C GLY A 296 64.90 54.21 30.51
N ARG A 297 63.79 53.51 30.70
CA ARG A 297 63.03 53.41 31.97
C ARG A 297 63.67 52.43 32.95
N THR A 298 64.99 52.49 33.10
CA THR A 298 65.79 51.68 34.02
C THR A 298 66.45 52.57 35.07
N LYS A 299 66.34 52.20 36.35
CA LYS A 299 66.90 52.97 37.48
C LYS A 299 68.40 52.75 37.69
N SER A 300 68.94 51.64 37.19
CA SER A 300 70.36 51.29 37.29
C SER A 300 70.78 50.30 36.19
N PRO A 301 72.10 50.14 35.92
CA PRO A 301 72.62 49.10 35.03
C PRO A 301 72.19 47.69 35.43
N GLU A 302 72.08 47.42 36.73
CA GLU A 302 71.65 46.12 37.26
C GLU A 302 70.19 45.84 36.90
N GLN A 303 69.31 46.85 36.97
CA GLN A 303 67.91 46.70 36.56
C GLN A 303 67.76 46.49 35.04
N ALA A 304 68.62 47.13 34.24
CA ALA A 304 68.66 46.88 32.79
C ALA A 304 69.08 45.43 32.49
N HIS A 305 70.03 44.88 33.26
CA HIS A 305 70.44 43.48 33.14
C HIS A 305 69.31 42.52 33.51
N GLU A 306 68.58 42.78 34.61
CA GLU A 306 67.42 41.98 35.02
C GLU A 306 66.33 41.95 33.93
N TYR A 307 66.03 43.09 33.31
CA TYR A 307 65.06 43.16 32.20
C TYR A 307 65.52 42.37 30.97
N ALA A 308 66.81 42.46 30.61
CA ALA A 308 67.38 41.67 29.53
C ALA A 308 67.33 40.16 29.82
N GLU A 309 67.53 39.76 31.08
CA GLU A 309 67.41 38.36 31.50
C GLU A 309 65.95 37.87 31.38
N ILE A 310 64.96 38.68 31.77
CA ILE A 310 63.54 38.33 31.61
C ILE A 310 63.19 38.14 30.12
N ILE A 311 63.61 39.06 29.25
CA ILE A 311 63.39 38.95 27.80
C ILE A 311 64.02 37.66 27.26
N TRP A 312 65.26 37.36 27.66
CA TRP A 312 65.95 36.15 27.23
C TRP A 312 65.20 34.88 27.67
N ARG A 313 64.81 34.79 28.96
CA ARG A 313 64.06 33.64 29.49
C ARG A 313 62.74 33.42 28.76
N GLU A 314 61.96 34.49 28.53
CA GLU A 314 60.68 34.38 27.82
C GLU A 314 60.86 34.08 26.32
N SER A 315 61.95 34.55 25.69
CA SER A 315 62.25 34.21 24.29
C SER A 315 62.60 32.73 24.14
N VAL A 316 63.38 32.18 25.07
CA VAL A 316 63.69 30.74 25.12
C VAL A 316 62.41 29.93 25.36
N ARG A 317 61.53 30.39 26.26
CA ARG A 317 60.24 29.74 26.52
C ARG A 317 59.33 29.75 25.29
N LEU A 318 59.22 30.89 24.61
CA LEU A 318 58.42 31.05 23.39
C LEU A 318 58.94 30.13 22.27
N GLY A 319 60.26 30.03 22.11
CA GLY A 319 60.88 29.09 21.15
C GLY A 319 60.45 27.65 21.39
N ARG A 320 60.54 27.17 22.65
CA ARG A 320 60.08 25.81 23.00
C ARG A 320 58.59 25.58 22.72
N LEU A 321 57.74 26.58 22.97
CA LEU A 321 56.30 26.48 22.65
C LEU A 321 56.06 26.33 21.14
N ILE A 322 56.79 27.08 20.32
CA ILE A 322 56.71 26.98 18.86
C ILE A 322 57.18 25.60 18.39
N ASP A 323 58.31 25.11 18.90
CA ASP A 323 58.84 23.79 18.55
C ASP A 323 57.84 22.67 18.89
N ASN A 324 57.23 22.71 20.08
CA ASN A 324 56.20 21.76 20.50
C ASN A 324 54.98 21.76 19.55
N VAL A 325 54.54 22.94 19.10
CA VAL A 325 53.42 23.07 18.14
C VAL A 325 53.80 22.51 16.77
N LEU A 326 55.02 22.76 16.30
CA LEU A 326 55.51 22.24 15.03
C LEU A 326 55.66 20.71 15.06
N ASP A 327 56.15 20.16 16.16
CA ASP A 327 56.28 18.72 16.33
C ASP A 327 54.90 18.04 16.42
N PHE A 328 53.94 18.64 17.14
CA PHE A 328 52.55 18.18 17.11
C PHE A 328 51.97 18.18 15.68
N ALA A 329 52.19 19.24 14.90
CA ALA A 329 51.72 19.33 13.52
C ALA A 329 52.42 18.35 12.54
N LYS A 330 53.65 17.91 12.84
CA LYS A 330 54.33 16.82 12.10
C LYS A 330 53.69 15.47 12.42
N ILE A 331 53.37 15.23 13.69
CA ILE A 331 52.71 14.00 14.15
C ILE A 331 51.27 13.90 13.59
N GLU A 332 50.47 14.98 13.61
CA GLU A 332 49.09 15.01 13.06
C GLU A 332 49.06 14.63 11.57
N ARG A 333 50.07 15.06 10.79
CA ARG A 333 50.17 14.79 9.36
C ARG A 333 50.74 13.40 9.02
N GLY A 334 51.03 12.58 10.03
CA GLY A 334 51.70 11.29 9.85
C GLY A 334 53.11 11.42 9.26
N MET A 335 53.71 12.61 9.34
CA MET A 335 55.06 12.90 8.82
C MET A 335 56.15 12.75 9.89
N GLY A 336 55.78 12.34 11.11
CA GLY A 336 56.74 11.87 12.11
C GLY A 336 57.31 10.52 11.66
N VAL A 337 58.37 10.54 10.86
CA VAL A 337 59.13 9.34 10.52
C VAL A 337 59.90 8.96 11.78
N TYR A 338 59.30 8.11 12.61
CA TYR A 338 60.02 7.46 13.70
C TYR A 338 61.04 6.50 13.09
N GLU A 339 62.30 6.64 13.50
CA GLU A 339 63.38 5.78 13.05
C GLU A 339 63.52 4.59 14.02
N PHE A 340 62.71 3.56 13.79
CA PHE A 340 62.74 2.34 14.60
C PHE A 340 63.99 1.52 14.33
N ALA A 341 64.89 1.47 15.32
CA ALA A 341 66.08 0.65 15.34
C ALA A 341 66.13 -0.20 16.63
N ASP A 342 66.96 -1.24 16.65
CA ASP A 342 67.22 -1.99 17.88
C ASP A 342 68.03 -1.09 18.83
N ALA A 343 67.48 -0.81 20.01
CA ALA A 343 68.08 0.05 21.01
C ALA A 343 67.96 -0.57 22.41
N ASP A 344 68.99 -0.35 23.23
CA ASP A 344 68.99 -0.73 24.64
C ASP A 344 68.14 0.28 25.44
N VAL A 345 67.08 -0.22 26.08
CA VAL A 345 66.14 0.64 26.83
C VAL A 345 66.83 1.28 28.05
N GLY A 346 67.77 0.56 28.68
CA GLY A 346 68.52 1.09 29.81
C GLY A 346 69.36 2.30 29.40
N GLU A 347 70.11 2.18 28.30
CA GLU A 347 70.93 3.27 27.77
C GLU A 347 70.10 4.52 27.42
N VAL A 348 68.91 4.33 26.85
CA VAL A 348 67.99 5.41 26.49
C VAL A 348 67.45 6.14 27.74
N ILE A 349 67.14 5.40 28.81
CA ILE A 349 66.69 5.98 30.09
C ILE A 349 67.84 6.70 30.80
N ASP A 350 69.02 6.08 30.86
CA ASP A 350 70.23 6.68 31.45
C ASP A 350 70.57 8.00 30.76
N ARG A 351 70.44 8.06 29.43
CA ARG A 351 70.62 9.28 28.65
C ARG A 351 69.64 10.39 29.05
N ALA A 352 68.38 10.04 29.30
CA ALA A 352 67.37 11.02 29.75
C ALA A 352 67.65 11.54 31.17
N ILE A 353 68.12 10.66 32.06
CA ILE A 353 68.55 11.01 33.43
C ILE A 353 69.76 11.94 33.39
N GLU A 354 70.76 11.64 32.56
CA GLU A 354 71.95 12.48 32.38
C GLU A 354 71.58 13.89 31.88
N LEU A 355 70.66 13.97 30.90
CA LEU A 355 70.19 15.23 30.33
C LEU A 355 69.38 16.07 31.34
N SER A 356 68.66 15.43 32.27
CA SER A 356 67.86 16.11 33.30
C SER A 356 68.68 16.52 34.54
N ALA A 357 69.87 15.95 34.76
CA ALA A 357 70.70 16.16 35.95
C ALA A 357 70.96 17.65 36.27
N ARG A 358 71.28 18.48 35.27
CA ARG A 358 71.50 19.93 35.49
C ARG A 358 70.23 20.65 35.97
N ARG A 359 69.07 20.25 35.46
CA ARG A 359 67.78 20.85 35.81
C ARG A 359 67.35 20.44 37.21
N VAL A 360 67.53 19.16 37.55
CA VAL A 360 67.27 18.61 38.89
C VAL A 360 68.15 19.30 39.94
N ALA A 361 69.46 19.44 39.67
CA ALA A 361 70.39 20.12 40.57
C ALA A 361 70.06 21.61 40.75
N ALA A 362 69.66 22.31 39.68
CA ALA A 362 69.25 23.71 39.76
C ALA A 362 67.94 23.94 40.54
N ALA A 363 67.11 22.89 40.66
CA ALA A 363 65.86 22.92 41.42
C ALA A 363 66.03 22.45 42.88
N ASP A 364 67.25 22.11 43.32
CA ASP A 364 67.55 21.54 44.64
C ASP A 364 66.72 20.26 44.93
N MET A 365 66.50 19.47 43.89
CA MET A 365 65.75 18.20 43.95
C MET A 365 66.69 17.00 43.87
N THR A 366 66.23 15.85 44.37
CA THR A 366 66.93 14.57 44.22
C THR A 366 66.14 13.68 43.27
N LEU A 367 66.81 13.13 42.25
CA LEU A 367 66.22 12.17 41.31
C LEU A 367 66.73 10.77 41.69
N GLU A 368 65.82 9.92 42.17
CA GLU A 368 66.09 8.51 42.44
C GLU A 368 65.56 7.67 41.28
N ALA A 369 66.41 6.81 40.72
CA ALA A 369 66.06 5.90 39.63
C ALA A 369 66.31 4.45 40.07
N ASP A 370 65.24 3.64 40.04
CA ASP A 370 65.30 2.19 40.27
C ASP A 370 65.06 1.49 38.93
N ILE A 371 66.14 1.09 38.27
CA ILE A 371 66.14 0.54 36.91
C ILE A 371 66.68 -0.89 36.96
N ALA A 372 65.91 -1.85 36.44
CA ALA A 372 66.35 -3.23 36.32
C ALA A 372 67.57 -3.36 35.39
N SER A 373 68.53 -4.21 35.75
CA SER A 373 69.79 -4.35 35.00
C SER A 373 69.69 -5.26 33.78
N ASP A 374 68.57 -5.96 33.60
CA ASP A 374 68.32 -6.96 32.56
C ASP A 374 67.24 -6.50 31.55
N LEU A 375 67.16 -5.19 31.29
CA LEU A 375 66.22 -4.65 30.31
C LEU A 375 66.50 -5.20 28.90
N PRO A 376 65.45 -5.57 28.14
CA PRO A 376 65.62 -6.13 26.81
C PRO A 376 66.01 -5.04 25.79
N VAL A 377 66.76 -5.43 24.76
CA VAL A 377 66.88 -4.64 23.53
C VAL A 377 65.52 -4.62 22.84
N MET A 378 65.00 -3.43 22.55
CA MET A 378 63.70 -3.23 21.93
C MET A 378 63.83 -2.44 20.64
N ARG A 379 62.94 -2.73 19.69
CA ARG A 379 62.85 -1.96 18.44
C ARG A 379 62.07 -0.67 18.68
N LEU A 380 62.78 0.45 18.85
CA LEU A 380 62.23 1.76 19.20
C LEU A 380 63.02 2.89 18.52
N ASP A 381 62.48 4.11 18.54
CA ASP A 381 63.22 5.32 18.19
C ASP A 381 63.85 5.88 19.47
N ALA A 382 65.18 5.77 19.57
CA ALA A 382 65.91 6.14 20.79
C ALA A 382 65.72 7.62 21.14
N ASN A 383 65.67 8.52 20.15
CA ASN A 383 65.52 9.95 20.38
C ASN A 383 64.12 10.30 20.88
N ALA A 384 63.09 9.72 20.24
CA ALA A 384 61.70 9.94 20.65
C ALA A 384 61.44 9.38 22.05
N PHE A 385 62.02 8.23 22.38
CA PHE A 385 61.87 7.59 23.68
C PHE A 385 62.62 8.37 24.78
N THR A 386 63.86 8.81 24.53
CA THR A 386 64.60 9.70 25.44
C THR A 386 63.80 10.99 25.71
N LEU A 387 63.18 11.58 24.69
CA LEU A 387 62.33 12.77 24.83
C LEU A 387 61.07 12.50 25.67
N ALA A 388 60.43 11.34 25.48
CA ALA A 388 59.27 10.94 26.27
C ALA A 388 59.63 10.80 27.76
N VAL A 389 60.76 10.16 28.08
CA VAL A 389 61.26 10.04 29.46
C VAL A 389 61.63 11.43 30.02
N LEU A 390 62.31 12.27 29.24
CA LEU A 390 62.64 13.65 29.62
C LEU A 390 61.43 14.53 29.93
N ASN A 391 60.28 14.28 29.28
CA ASN A 391 59.05 15.03 29.54
C ASN A 391 58.33 14.57 30.83
N LEU A 392 58.61 13.35 31.30
CA LEU A 392 58.03 12.81 32.53
C LEU A 392 58.85 13.15 33.78
N ILE A 393 60.16 13.34 33.63
CA ILE A 393 61.07 13.87 34.67
C ILE A 393 60.88 15.38 34.79
#